data_AF-A0A496VMQ6-F1
#
_entry.id   AF-A0A496VMQ6-F1
#
_cell.length_a   1.000
_cell.length_b   1.000
_cell.length_c   1.000
_cell.angle_alpha   90.00
_cell.angle_beta   90.00
_cell.angle_gamma   90.00
#
_symmetry.space_group_name_H-M   'P 1'
#
loop_
_entity.id
_entity.type
_entity.pdbx_description
1 polymer ?
#
loop_
_entity_poly.entity_id
_entity_poly.type
_entity_poly.pdbx_seq_one_letter_code
_entity_poly.pdbx_strand_id
1 'polypeptide(L)'
;MMINDFMKTNLQHAGFTLLELIVAMAIVGMVLGTTFALLATSKRLAFKAVDDIERTVFLRSAINAAQILEEPDYPELPERYQQSLDLSTDDPIEKPERQTRPMRLALEPYTLRDDEKGIELNSVRLILQDTAQ
;
A
#
# COMPACT_ATOMS: atom_id res chain seq x y z
N MET A 1 -52.79 55.35 -29.32
CA MET A 1 -51.56 56.16 -29.17
C MET A 1 -51.09 55.98 -27.75
N MET A 2 -49.90 55.36 -27.62
CA MET A 2 -48.89 55.41 -26.54
C MET A 2 -49.34 55.31 -25.06
N ILE A 3 -48.65 54.62 -24.14
CA ILE A 3 -47.44 53.78 -24.05
C ILE A 3 -47.57 53.24 -22.61
N ASN A 4 -47.71 51.93 -22.42
CA ASN A 4 -46.67 51.03 -21.92
C ASN A 4 -46.25 51.24 -20.44
N ASP A 5 -46.28 50.11 -19.74
CA ASP A 5 -45.68 49.80 -18.45
C ASP A 5 -46.27 50.37 -17.17
N PHE A 6 -47.50 49.93 -16.90
CA PHE A 6 -47.93 49.64 -15.53
C PHE A 6 -47.37 48.29 -15.01
N MET A 7 -46.28 47.76 -15.59
CA MET A 7 -45.46 46.76 -14.91
C MET A 7 -44.54 47.47 -13.93
N LYS A 8 -45.13 47.93 -12.83
CA LYS A 8 -44.39 47.94 -11.58
C LYS A 8 -44.22 46.47 -11.22
N THR A 9 -43.19 45.83 -11.79
CA THR A 9 -42.64 44.60 -11.28
C THR A 9 -42.18 44.96 -9.87
N ASN A 10 -43.10 44.84 -8.90
CA ASN A 10 -42.70 44.63 -7.53
C ASN A 10 -41.95 43.30 -7.59
N LEU A 11 -40.67 43.35 -7.93
CA LEU A 11 -39.73 42.38 -7.40
C LEU A 11 -39.97 42.49 -5.91
N GLN A 12 -40.75 41.55 -5.39
CA GLN A 12 -40.89 41.37 -3.96
C GLN A 12 -39.46 41.22 -3.48
N HIS A 13 -38.93 42.27 -2.86
CA HIS A 13 -37.73 42.16 -2.05
C HIS A 13 -38.16 41.32 -0.84
N ALA A 14 -38.27 40.01 -1.04
CA ALA A 14 -38.29 39.04 0.03
C ALA A 14 -36.92 39.13 0.69
N GLY A 15 -36.86 39.89 1.79
CA GLY A 15 -35.67 39.92 2.63
C GLY A 15 -35.38 38.52 3.17
N PHE A 16 -34.09 38.21 3.34
CA PHE A 16 -33.65 36.94 3.90
C PHE A 16 -34.19 36.78 5.32
N THR A 17 -34.87 35.68 5.60
CA THR A 17 -35.33 35.39 6.96
C THR A 17 -34.18 34.88 7.83
N LEU A 18 -34.27 35.09 9.14
CA LEU A 18 -33.31 34.53 10.09
C LEU A 18 -33.23 32.99 9.98
N LEU A 19 -34.38 32.35 9.73
CA LEU A 19 -34.46 30.91 9.54
C LEU A 19 -33.67 30.45 8.31
N GLU A 20 -33.84 31.13 7.17
CA GLU A 20 -33.08 30.81 5.95
C GLU A 20 -31.57 30.96 6.16
N LEU A 21 -31.13 31.98 6.90
CA LEU A 21 -29.70 32.19 7.17
C LEU A 21 -29.13 31.06 8.02
N ILE A 22 -29.86 30.63 9.06
CA ILE A 22 -29.44 29.53 9.92
C ILE A 22 -29.39 28.22 9.13
N VAL A 23 -30.40 27.95 8.28
CA VAL A 23 -30.42 26.76 7.42
C VAL A 23 -29.27 26.79 6.41
N ALA A 24 -29.03 27.92 5.74
CA ALA A 24 -27.93 28.06 4.80
C ALA A 24 -26.57 27.84 5.47
N MET A 25 -26.36 28.43 6.65
CA MET A 25 -25.12 28.27 7.41
C MET A 25 -24.94 26.83 7.90
N ALA A 26 -26.02 26.14 8.30
CA ALA A 26 -25.98 24.73 8.66
C ALA A 26 -25.59 23.84 7.48
N ILE A 27 -26.13 24.11 6.29
CA ILE A 27 -25.78 23.39 5.05
C ILE A 27 -24.30 23.64 4.71
N VAL A 28 -23.84 24.88 4.74
CA VAL A 28 -22.42 25.22 4.50
C VAL A 28 -21.52 24.52 5.52
N GLY A 29 -21.90 24.49 6.79
CA GLY A 29 -21.18 23.78 7.84
C GLY A 29 -21.07 22.27 7.56
N MET A 30 -22.17 21.64 7.14
CA MET A 30 -22.16 20.22 6.74
C MET A 30 -21.25 19.99 5.53
N VAL A 31 -21.36 20.82 4.49
CA VAL A 31 -20.53 20.71 3.28
C VAL A 31 -19.06 20.85 3.63
N LEU A 32 -18.67 21.88 4.39
CA LEU A 32 -17.29 22.08 4.85
C LEU A 32 -16.80 20.92 5.73
N GLY A 33 -17.64 20.42 6.62
CA GLY A 33 -17.31 19.25 7.44
C GLY A 33 -16.99 18.03 6.59
N THR A 34 -17.81 17.74 5.58
CA THR A 34 -17.59 16.62 4.67
C THR A 34 -16.35 16.80 3.79
N THR A 35 -16.10 18.00 3.26
CA THR A 35 -14.91 18.24 2.43
C THR A 35 -13.62 18.15 3.23
N PHE A 36 -13.59 18.67 4.45
CA PHE A 36 -12.42 18.51 5.33
C PHE A 36 -12.20 17.05 5.74
N ALA A 37 -13.26 16.30 6.03
CA ALA A 37 -13.15 14.87 6.33
C ALA A 37 -12.58 14.07 5.14
N LEU A 38 -13.02 14.38 3.91
CA LEU A 38 -12.49 13.77 2.70
C LEU A 38 -11.01 14.12 2.48
N LEU A 39 -10.62 15.38 2.65
CA LEU A 39 -9.23 15.80 2.53
C LEU A 39 -8.32 15.10 3.55
N ALA A 40 -8.77 15.01 4.81
CA ALA A 40 -8.03 14.31 5.86
C ALA A 40 -7.87 12.82 5.54
N THR A 41 -8.93 12.18 5.07
CA THR A 41 -8.92 10.76 4.69
C THR A 41 -8.01 10.52 3.48
N SER A 42 -8.07 11.38 2.47
CA SER A 42 -7.21 11.32 1.28
C SER A 42 -5.73 11.40 1.65
N LYS A 43 -5.35 12.33 2.54
CA LYS A 43 -3.97 12.45 3.03
C LYS A 43 -3.52 11.20 3.78
N ARG A 44 -4.36 10.66 4.67
CA ARG A 44 -4.06 9.43 5.41
C ARG A 44 -3.89 8.23 4.47
N LEU A 45 -4.73 8.13 3.45
CA LEU A 45 -4.65 7.06 2.45
C LEU A 45 -3.38 7.18 1.61
N ALA A 46 -3.00 8.40 1.18
CA ALA A 46 -1.78 8.63 0.43
C ALA A 46 -0.53 8.20 1.20
N PHE A 47 -0.43 8.57 2.49
CA PHE A 47 0.70 8.12 3.31
C PHE A 47 0.72 6.60 3.49
N LYS A 48 -0.43 5.98 3.74
CA LYS A 48 -0.51 4.52 3.84
C LYS A 48 -0.13 3.83 2.53
N ALA A 49 -0.51 4.39 1.39
CA ALA A 49 -0.15 3.83 0.09
C ALA A 49 1.36 3.90 -0.17
N VAL A 50 2.01 5.02 0.16
CA VAL A 50 3.48 5.16 0.05
C VAL A 50 4.18 4.13 0.93
N ASP A 51 3.70 3.98 2.16
CA ASP A 51 4.20 3.00 3.12
C ASP A 51 4.09 1.55 2.59
N ASP A 52 2.90 1.15 2.15
CA ASP A 52 2.66 -0.19 1.59
C ASP A 52 3.50 -0.46 0.32
N ILE A 53 3.73 0.55 -0.52
CA ILE A 53 4.59 0.43 -1.72
C ILE A 53 6.05 0.23 -1.33
N GLU A 54 6.58 1.04 -0.41
CA GLU A 54 7.97 0.93 0.05
C GLU A 54 8.24 -0.46 0.64
N ARG A 55 7.33 -0.94 1.51
CA ARG A 55 7.37 -2.30 2.06
C ARG A 55 7.36 -3.35 0.95
N THR A 56 6.45 -3.24 -0.03
CA THR A 56 6.35 -4.21 -1.12
C THR A 56 7.58 -4.23 -2.02
N VAL A 57 8.14 -3.06 -2.35
CA VAL A 57 9.35 -2.95 -3.17
C VAL A 57 10.52 -3.62 -2.45
N PHE A 58 10.65 -3.41 -1.14
CA PHE A 58 11.64 -4.10 -0.32
C PHE A 58 11.47 -5.62 -0.36
N LEU A 59 10.25 -6.13 -0.12
CA LEU A 59 10.02 -7.57 -0.13
C LEU A 59 10.40 -8.18 -1.48
N ARG A 60 10.05 -7.50 -2.57
CA ARG A 60 10.40 -7.94 -3.92
C ARG A 60 11.90 -7.90 -4.17
N SER A 61 12.63 -6.89 -3.68
CA SER A 61 14.09 -6.86 -3.82
C SER A 61 14.75 -7.97 -3.01
N ALA A 62 14.29 -8.25 -1.79
CA ALA A 62 14.81 -9.36 -0.98
C ALA A 62 14.55 -10.73 -1.63
N ILE A 63 13.33 -10.96 -2.14
CA ILE A 63 12.99 -12.18 -2.88
C ILE A 63 13.87 -12.30 -4.14
N ASN A 64 14.03 -11.22 -4.91
CA ASN A 64 14.86 -11.24 -6.11
C ASN A 64 16.33 -11.50 -5.78
N ALA A 65 16.87 -10.88 -4.72
CA ALA A 65 18.23 -11.12 -4.26
C ALA A 65 18.44 -12.60 -3.91
N ALA A 66 17.51 -13.19 -3.17
CA ALA A 66 17.54 -14.61 -2.81
C ALA A 66 17.50 -15.56 -4.04
N GLN A 67 16.94 -15.14 -5.16
CA GLN A 67 16.78 -15.99 -6.35
C GLN A 67 17.88 -15.77 -7.41
N ILE A 68 18.45 -14.57 -7.49
CA ILE A 68 19.35 -14.18 -8.57
C ILE A 68 20.82 -14.25 -8.12
N LEU A 69 21.11 -13.91 -6.86
CA LEU A 69 22.49 -13.80 -6.37
C LEU A 69 22.97 -15.14 -5.82
N GLU A 70 24.19 -15.54 -6.19
CA GLU A 70 24.87 -16.71 -5.62
C GLU A 70 25.14 -16.53 -4.12
N GLU A 71 25.54 -15.32 -3.73
CA GLU A 71 25.69 -14.86 -2.34
C GLU A 71 24.78 -13.64 -2.14
N PRO A 72 23.58 -13.80 -1.58
CA PRO A 72 22.61 -12.73 -1.51
C PRO A 72 23.01 -11.68 -0.48
N ASP A 73 23.43 -10.52 -0.98
CA ASP A 73 23.50 -9.29 -0.21
C ASP A 73 22.09 -8.68 -0.14
N TYR A 74 21.41 -8.91 0.98
CA TYR A 74 20.06 -8.41 1.17
C TYR A 74 20.10 -6.89 1.40
N PRO A 75 19.21 -6.13 0.76
CA PRO A 75 19.08 -4.72 1.08
C PRO A 75 18.78 -4.57 2.58
N GLU A 76 19.44 -3.62 3.23
CA GLU A 76 19.17 -3.32 4.63
C GLU A 76 17.71 -2.90 4.80
N LEU A 77 17.05 -3.48 5.79
CA LEU A 77 15.70 -3.11 6.17
C LEU A 77 15.67 -1.68 6.68
N PRO A 78 14.81 -0.80 6.13
CA PRO A 78 14.51 0.47 6.78
C PRO A 78 14.11 0.22 8.24
N GLU A 79 14.63 1.03 9.17
CA GLU A 79 14.48 0.83 10.63
C GLU A 79 13.02 0.54 11.06
N ARG A 80 12.07 1.23 10.41
CA ARG A 80 10.62 1.09 10.63
C ARG A 80 10.06 -0.33 10.41
N TYR A 81 10.74 -1.17 9.63
CA TYR A 81 10.29 -2.51 9.26
C TYR A 81 11.09 -3.63 9.93
N GLN A 82 12.27 -3.34 10.49
CA GLN A 82 13.17 -4.32 11.10
C GLN A 82 12.51 -5.16 12.20
N GLN A 83 11.53 -4.59 12.91
CA GLN A 83 10.82 -5.30 13.98
C GLN A 83 9.68 -6.18 13.48
N SER A 84 9.21 -5.94 12.24
CA SER A 84 8.03 -6.59 11.68
C SER A 84 8.34 -7.61 10.61
N LEU A 85 9.53 -7.51 10.01
CA LEU A 85 9.94 -8.34 8.89
C LEU A 85 11.09 -9.25 9.30
N ASP A 86 10.92 -10.54 9.07
CA ASP A 86 11.94 -11.55 9.33
C ASP A 86 12.19 -12.38 8.07
N LEU A 87 13.46 -12.69 7.82
CA LEU A 87 13.91 -13.56 6.74
C LEU A 87 14.77 -14.66 7.34
N SER A 88 14.25 -15.87 7.30
CA SER A 88 14.91 -17.07 7.83
C SER A 88 15.18 -18.07 6.70
N THR A 89 16.35 -18.73 6.73
CA THR A 89 16.74 -19.79 5.80
C THR A 89 16.88 -21.10 6.54
N ASP A 90 16.39 -22.18 5.95
CA ASP A 90 16.51 -23.54 6.48
C ASP A 90 17.59 -24.33 5.73
N ASP A 91 17.94 -25.51 6.25
CA ASP A 91 18.94 -26.38 5.62
C ASP A 91 18.55 -26.75 4.17
N PRO A 92 19.54 -26.84 3.25
CA PRO A 92 19.30 -27.28 1.88
C PRO A 92 18.66 -28.67 1.81
N ILE A 93 17.65 -28.80 0.95
CA ILE A 93 16.94 -30.04 0.69
C ILE A 93 17.93 -31.09 0.17
N GLU A 94 17.87 -32.28 0.77
CA GLU A 94 18.72 -33.42 0.40
C GLU A 94 18.55 -33.80 -1.08
N LYS A 95 19.66 -34.23 -1.70
CA LYS A 95 19.62 -34.73 -3.09
C LYS A 95 18.70 -35.95 -3.15
N PRO A 96 17.82 -36.06 -4.16
CA PRO A 96 16.98 -37.23 -4.33
C PRO A 96 17.83 -38.48 -4.63
N GLU A 97 17.37 -39.65 -4.17
CA GLU A 97 18.07 -40.95 -4.34
C GLU A 97 18.40 -41.26 -5.80
N ARG A 98 17.59 -40.74 -6.74
CA ARG A 98 17.76 -40.97 -8.17
C ARG A 98 17.66 -39.67 -8.95
N GLN A 99 18.78 -39.25 -9.52
CA GLN A 99 18.83 -38.13 -10.47
C GLN A 99 18.84 -38.66 -11.91
N THR A 100 18.07 -38.03 -12.80
CA THR A 100 18.08 -38.36 -14.24
C THR A 100 19.32 -37.84 -14.95
N ARG A 101 19.95 -36.79 -14.40
CA ARG A 101 21.19 -36.16 -14.85
C ARG A 101 21.95 -35.61 -13.64
N PRO A 102 23.30 -35.61 -13.66
CA PRO A 102 24.08 -35.00 -12.60
C PRO A 102 23.80 -33.50 -12.53
N MET A 103 23.44 -33.00 -11.35
CA MET A 103 23.16 -31.58 -11.09
C MET A 103 23.99 -31.10 -9.91
N ARG A 104 24.60 -29.91 -10.03
CA ARG A 104 25.37 -29.23 -8.96
C ARG A 104 24.55 -28.18 -8.23
N LEU A 105 23.23 -28.33 -8.25
CA LEU A 105 22.30 -27.38 -7.65
C LEU A 105 21.56 -28.07 -6.51
N ALA A 106 21.37 -27.36 -5.41
CA ALA A 106 20.47 -27.74 -4.33
C ALA A 106 19.35 -26.71 -4.21
N LEU A 107 18.28 -27.11 -3.51
CA LEU A 107 17.18 -26.22 -3.18
C LEU A 107 17.28 -25.86 -1.71
N GLU A 108 17.36 -24.58 -1.40
CA GLU A 108 17.37 -24.09 -0.03
C GLU A 108 16.02 -23.43 0.28
N PRO A 109 15.27 -23.91 1.28
CA PRO A 109 14.04 -23.27 1.72
C PRO A 109 14.36 -21.95 2.41
N TYR A 110 13.49 -20.97 2.19
CA TYR A 110 13.50 -19.73 2.96
C TYR A 110 12.07 -19.30 3.28
N THR A 111 11.94 -18.67 4.44
CA THR A 111 10.70 -18.17 5.01
C THR A 111 10.83 -16.68 5.18
N LEU A 112 9.90 -15.95 4.58
CA LEU A 112 9.76 -14.51 4.73
C LEU A 112 8.48 -14.23 5.51
N ARG A 113 8.62 -13.61 6.67
CA ARG A 113 7.51 -13.35 7.59
C ARG A 113 7.33 -11.85 7.81
N ASP A 114 6.09 -11.42 7.70
CA ASP A 114 5.63 -10.06 8.00
C ASP A 114 4.58 -10.12 9.11
N ASP A 115 5.01 -9.84 10.34
CA ASP A 115 4.16 -9.86 11.53
C ASP A 115 3.12 -8.73 11.56
N GLU A 116 3.36 -7.62 10.86
CA GLU A 116 2.42 -6.50 10.82
C GLU A 116 1.21 -6.84 9.93
N LYS A 117 1.45 -7.51 8.80
CA LYS A 117 0.39 -7.91 7.86
C LYS A 117 -0.13 -9.33 8.08
N GLY A 118 0.55 -10.11 8.91
CA GLY A 118 0.28 -11.53 9.11
C GLY A 118 0.52 -12.35 7.85
N ILE A 119 1.54 -11.98 7.07
CA ILE A 119 1.90 -12.67 5.82
C ILE A 119 3.11 -13.55 6.10
N GLU A 120 3.03 -14.81 5.69
CA GLU A 120 4.13 -15.75 5.72
C GLU A 120 4.29 -16.33 4.30
N LEU A 121 5.48 -16.18 3.74
CA LEU A 121 5.83 -16.69 2.43
C LEU A 121 6.91 -17.75 2.58
N ASN A 122 6.55 -18.98 2.26
CA ASN A 122 7.47 -20.12 2.21
C ASN A 122 7.84 -20.38 0.75
N SER A 123 9.13 -20.41 0.47
CA SER A 123 9.64 -20.56 -0.89
C SER A 123 10.98 -21.29 -0.89
N VAL A 124 11.49 -21.57 -2.09
CA VAL A 124 12.77 -22.25 -2.31
C VAL A 124 13.62 -21.46 -3.27
N ARG A 125 14.93 -21.43 -3.04
CA ARG A 125 15.92 -20.87 -3.96
C ARG A 125 16.90 -21.93 -4.44
N LEU A 126 17.47 -21.72 -5.62
CA LEU A 126 18.53 -22.56 -6.17
C LEU A 126 19.88 -22.07 -5.65
N ILE A 127 20.66 -22.97 -5.05
CA ILE A 127 22.03 -22.70 -4.62
C ILE A 127 22.99 -23.68 -5.31
N LEU A 128 24.24 -23.25 -5.53
CA LEU A 128 25.29 -24.13 -6.02
C LEU A 128 25.79 -25.02 -4.88
N GLN A 129 25.80 -26.32 -5.10
CA GLN A 129 26.45 -27.27 -4.19
C GLN A 129 27.88 -27.52 -4.67
N ASP A 130 28.85 -27.13 -3.84
CA ASP A 130 30.28 -27.33 -4.11
C ASP A 130 30.67 -28.83 -4.08
N THR A 131 29.78 -29.70 -3.57
CA THR A 131 30.01 -31.14 -3.50
C THR A 131 29.54 -31.85 -4.78
N ALA A 132 30.45 -31.92 -5.75
CA ALA A 132 30.45 -32.97 -6.77
C ALA A 132 30.89 -34.30 -6.13
N GLN A 133 29.96 -34.99 -5.49
CA GLN A 133 30.02 -36.42 -5.24
C GLN A 133 28.72 -37.04 -5.74
#